data_AF-A0A6G7PXB2-F1
#
_entry.id   AF-A0A6G7PXB2-F1
#
_cell.length_a   1.000
_cell.length_b   1.000
_cell.length_c   1.000
_cell.angle_alpha   90.00
_cell.angle_beta   90.00
_cell.angle_gamma   90.00
#
_symmetry.space_group_name_H-M   'P 1'
#
loop_
_entity.id
_entity.type
_entity.pdbx_description
1 polymer ?
#
loop_
_entity_poly.entity_id
_entity_poly.type
_entity_poly.pdbx_seq_one_letter_code
_entity_poly.pdbx_strand_id
1 'polypeptide(L)'
;MTQVTVERRAAERVALESPINLQKHSFPELMLTEISTTGARLICPQGQHPGKNISFYLPFPKEIKGLILSGTVIWEEEREGYYYLGVRFDLQDEVDKMILEAYVDYLKRDKAIQEAKKVINAYIDTFLMIFDLGLEVLKKELAKRQEVRYLH
;
A
#
# COMPACT_ATOMS: atom_id res chain seq x y z
N MET A 1 26.25 -10.87 -20.74
CA MET A 1 24.82 -10.99 -21.15
C MET A 1 24.12 -11.77 -20.06
N THR A 2 23.47 -11.08 -19.12
CA THR A 2 22.82 -11.71 -17.97
C THR A 2 21.34 -11.87 -18.32
N GLN A 3 20.90 -13.11 -18.50
CA GLN A 3 19.49 -13.43 -18.69
C GLN A 3 18.75 -13.06 -17.40
N VAL A 4 17.94 -12.00 -17.45
CA VAL A 4 16.95 -11.71 -16.41
C VAL A 4 15.86 -12.76 -16.56
N THR A 5 15.91 -13.81 -15.74
CA THR A 5 14.80 -14.73 -15.56
C THR A 5 13.64 -13.94 -14.98
N VAL A 6 12.68 -13.60 -15.83
CA VAL A 6 11.37 -13.08 -15.41
C VAL A 6 10.68 -14.22 -14.67
N GLU A 7 10.87 -14.32 -13.36
CA GLU A 7 10.06 -15.19 -12.52
C GLU A 7 8.59 -14.81 -12.73
N ARG A 8 7.85 -15.69 -13.41
CA ARG A 8 6.39 -15.61 -13.51
C ARG A 8 5.82 -15.78 -12.11
N ARG A 9 5.50 -14.67 -11.44
CA ARG A 9 4.78 -14.68 -10.18
C ARG A 9 3.39 -15.27 -10.42
N ALA A 10 2.99 -16.24 -9.60
CA ALA A 10 1.72 -16.95 -9.74
C ALA A 10 0.50 -16.09 -9.39
N ALA A 11 0.66 -15.06 -8.56
CA ALA A 11 -0.42 -14.19 -8.13
C ALA A 11 0.02 -12.72 -8.05
N GLU A 12 -0.89 -11.82 -8.40
CA GLU A 12 -0.73 -10.38 -8.23
C GLU A 12 -0.71 -10.02 -6.74
N ARG A 13 0.24 -9.18 -6.33
CA ARG A 13 0.40 -8.74 -4.94
C ARG A 13 -0.10 -7.31 -4.78
N VAL A 14 -0.71 -7.04 -3.63
CA VAL A 14 -1.15 -5.71 -3.21
C VAL A 14 -0.23 -5.22 -2.12
N ALA A 15 0.25 -3.98 -2.24
CA ALA A 15 1.02 -3.32 -1.19
C ALA A 15 0.13 -3.12 0.03
N LEU A 16 0.62 -3.53 1.19
CA LEU A 16 -0.07 -3.41 2.47
C LEU A 16 0.99 -3.25 3.55
N GLU A 17 1.30 -2.01 3.91
CA GLU A 17 2.21 -1.68 5.00
C GLU A 17 1.45 -1.80 6.33
N SER A 18 1.58 -2.95 6.99
CA SER A 18 0.91 -3.20 8.26
C SER A 18 1.87 -3.84 9.25
N PRO A 19 2.01 -3.29 10.48
CA PRO A 19 2.66 -4.03 11.55
C PRO A 19 1.84 -5.29 11.85
N ILE A 20 2.51 -6.41 12.03
CA ILE A 20 1.89 -7.70 12.35
C ILE A 20 2.62 -8.35 13.52
N ASN A 21 1.86 -9.05 14.36
CA ASN A 21 2.40 -9.81 15.48
C ASN A 21 2.43 -11.30 15.14
N LEU A 22 3.57 -11.95 15.37
CA LEU A 22 3.66 -13.40 15.28
C LEU A 22 3.03 -14.03 16.52
N GLN A 23 2.18 -15.04 16.32
CA GLN A 23 1.49 -15.67 17.45
C GLN A 23 2.38 -16.58 18.30
N LYS A 24 3.53 -17.03 17.77
CA LYS A 24 4.37 -18.07 18.39
C LYS A 24 5.87 -17.75 18.40
N HIS A 25 6.29 -16.58 17.93
CA HIS A 25 7.71 -16.21 17.85
C HIS A 25 7.97 -14.93 18.65
N SER A 26 9.13 -14.88 19.31
CA SER A 26 9.57 -13.82 20.21
C SER A 26 9.99 -12.51 19.52
N PHE A 27 9.62 -12.31 18.25
CA PHE A 27 10.04 -11.14 17.48
C PHE A 27 8.93 -10.09 17.53
N PRO A 28 9.20 -8.92 18.14
CA PRO A 28 8.16 -7.94 18.42
C PRO A 28 7.73 -7.14 17.19
N GLU A 29 8.50 -7.15 16.11
CA GLU A 29 8.31 -6.21 14.99
C GLU A 29 8.47 -6.91 13.65
N LEU A 30 7.35 -7.34 13.07
CA LEU A 30 7.28 -7.71 11.66
C LEU A 30 6.37 -6.73 10.93
N MET A 31 6.78 -6.37 9.73
CA MET A 31 5.99 -5.53 8.85
C MET A 31 5.57 -6.36 7.64
N LEU A 32 4.26 -6.54 7.48
CA LEU A 32 3.69 -6.94 6.22
C LEU A 32 3.88 -5.77 5.24
N THR A 33 4.36 -6.05 4.03
CA THR A 33 4.56 -5.03 2.99
C THR A 33 3.78 -5.35 1.71
N GLU A 34 3.60 -6.63 1.41
CA GLU A 34 2.78 -7.08 0.30
C GLU A 34 1.99 -8.32 0.68
N ILE A 35 0.78 -8.44 0.15
CA ILE A 35 -0.05 -9.64 0.32
C ILE A 35 -0.72 -10.05 -1.00
N SER A 36 -0.93 -11.34 -1.16
CA SER A 36 -1.69 -11.97 -2.23
C SER A 36 -2.48 -13.14 -1.66
N THR A 37 -3.31 -13.77 -2.48
CA THR A 37 -4.08 -14.96 -2.09
C THR A 37 -3.19 -16.17 -1.77
N THR A 38 -1.96 -16.21 -2.28
CA THR A 38 -1.05 -17.36 -2.12
C THR A 38 0.13 -17.08 -1.20
N GLY A 39 0.32 -15.85 -0.72
CA GLY A 39 1.48 -15.50 0.07
C GLY A 39 1.66 -14.01 0.36
N ALA A 40 2.72 -13.69 1.10
CA ALA A 40 3.05 -12.35 1.53
C ALA A 40 4.55 -12.03 1.35
N ARG A 41 4.87 -10.73 1.42
CA ARG A 41 6.21 -10.23 1.71
C ARG A 41 6.22 -9.60 3.09
N LEU A 42 7.17 -10.03 3.91
CA LEU A 42 7.40 -9.47 5.24
C LEU A 42 8.78 -8.83 5.30
N ILE A 43 8.93 -7.88 6.21
CA ILE A 43 10.22 -7.33 6.64
C ILE A 43 10.36 -7.60 8.13
N CYS A 44 11.55 -8.04 8.55
CA CYS A 44 11.88 -8.27 9.94
C CYS A 44 13.33 -7.88 10.27
N PRO A 45 13.64 -7.53 11.53
CA PRO A 45 14.99 -7.17 11.95
C PRO A 45 15.92 -8.38 12.07
N GLN A 46 15.37 -9.61 12.08
CA GLN A 46 16.13 -10.84 12.27
C GLN A 46 15.70 -11.89 11.26
N GLY A 47 16.69 -12.49 10.59
CA GLY A 47 16.45 -13.46 9.54
C GLY A 47 15.67 -14.70 9.99
N GLN A 48 14.96 -15.30 9.04
CA GLN A 48 14.23 -16.54 9.16
C GLN A 48 14.68 -17.50 8.06
N HIS A 49 15.21 -18.66 8.45
CA HIS A 49 15.63 -19.67 7.49
C HIS A 49 14.48 -20.10 6.56
N PRO A 50 14.74 -20.24 5.24
CA PRO A 50 13.80 -20.88 4.32
C PRO A 50 13.34 -22.25 4.84
N GLY A 51 12.06 -22.56 4.67
CA GLY A 51 11.39 -23.73 5.22
C GLY A 51 10.79 -23.54 6.62
N LYS A 52 11.07 -22.41 7.29
CA LYS A 52 10.46 -22.12 8.59
C LYS A 52 8.98 -21.75 8.43
N ASN A 53 8.14 -22.31 9.29
CA ASN A 53 6.74 -21.94 9.40
C ASN A 53 6.57 -20.71 10.29
N ILE A 54 5.77 -19.77 9.79
CA ILE A 54 5.39 -18.56 10.50
C ILE A 54 3.87 -18.45 10.53
N SER A 55 3.34 -17.84 11.59
CA SER A 55 1.92 -17.56 11.73
C SER A 55 1.73 -16.18 12.34
N PHE A 56 0.90 -15.37 11.71
CA PHE A 56 0.63 -13.99 12.12
C PHE A 56 -0.86 -13.66 12.02
N TYR A 57 -1.27 -12.65 12.77
CA TYR A 57 -2.61 -12.09 12.68
C TYR A 57 -2.65 -10.97 11.62
N LEU A 58 -3.53 -11.10 10.64
CA LEU A 58 -3.83 -10.09 9.63
C LEU A 58 -5.07 -9.29 10.08
N PRO A 59 -4.90 -8.03 10.53
CA PRO A 59 -6.02 -7.21 10.93
C PRO A 59 -6.85 -6.77 9.71
N PHE A 60 -8.17 -6.82 9.84
CA PHE A 60 -9.08 -6.22 8.86
C PHE A 60 -9.48 -4.80 9.29
N PRO A 61 -9.82 -3.92 8.34
CA PRO A 61 -10.29 -2.58 8.65
C PRO A 61 -11.65 -2.60 9.36
N LYS A 62 -11.97 -1.50 10.07
CA LYS A 62 -13.28 -1.22 10.68
C LYS A 62 -13.77 -2.27 11.69
N GLU A 63 -12.90 -2.68 12.61
CA GLU A 63 -13.23 -3.58 13.74
C GLU A 63 -13.71 -4.97 13.34
N ILE A 64 -13.57 -5.35 12.07
CA ILE A 64 -13.83 -6.72 11.62
C ILE A 64 -12.73 -7.60 12.21
N LYS A 65 -13.13 -8.75 12.78
CA LYS A 65 -12.18 -9.75 13.28
C LYS A 65 -11.27 -10.16 12.13
N GLY A 66 -9.97 -10.01 12.35
CA GLY A 66 -8.94 -10.35 11.37
C GLY A 66 -8.76 -11.86 11.21
N LEU A 67 -7.86 -12.22 10.30
CA LEU A 67 -7.57 -13.60 9.93
C LEU A 67 -6.21 -14.03 10.46
N ILE A 68 -6.10 -15.25 10.97
CA ILE A 68 -4.80 -15.83 11.32
C ILE A 68 -4.27 -16.52 10.08
N LEU A 69 -3.12 -16.07 9.59
CA LEU A 69 -2.46 -16.65 8.42
C LEU A 69 -1.24 -17.43 8.86
N SER A 70 -1.10 -18.65 8.34
CA SER A 70 0.10 -19.48 8.49
C SER A 70 0.73 -19.73 7.13
N GLY A 71 2.06 -19.80 7.10
CA GLY A 71 2.79 -20.04 5.87
C GLY A 71 4.24 -20.41 6.09
N THR A 72 4.85 -20.90 5.02
CA THR A 72 6.25 -21.30 4.96
C THR A 72 7.10 -20.19 4.34
N VAL A 73 8.23 -19.84 4.96
CA VAL A 73 9.23 -18.95 4.36
C VAL A 73 9.86 -19.67 3.16
N ILE A 74 9.72 -19.11 1.96
CA ILE A 74 10.23 -19.68 0.70
C ILE A 74 11.57 -19.09 0.28
N TRP A 75 11.83 -17.83 0.64
CA TRP A 75 13.10 -17.16 0.39
C TRP A 75 13.31 -16.06 1.42
N GLU A 76 14.58 -15.68 1.57
CA GLU A 76 15.05 -14.62 2.43
C GLU A 76 16.09 -13.79 1.69
N GLU A 77 16.07 -12.47 1.90
CA GLU A 77 17.07 -11.56 1.36
C GLU A 77 17.37 -10.45 2.38
N GLU A 78 18.64 -10.27 2.74
CA GLU A 78 19.08 -9.15 3.58
C GLU A 78 19.32 -7.90 2.72
N ARG A 79 18.69 -6.79 3.07
CA ARG A 79 18.91 -5.48 2.46
C ARG A 79 18.83 -4.38 3.50
N GLU A 80 19.80 -3.48 3.48
CA GLU A 80 19.80 -2.25 4.31
C GLU A 80 19.65 -2.54 5.82
N GLY A 81 20.18 -3.67 6.30
CA GLY A 81 20.08 -4.08 7.71
C GLY A 81 18.76 -4.74 8.10
N TYR A 82 17.89 -5.04 7.14
CA TYR A 82 16.64 -5.75 7.35
C TYR A 82 16.55 -7.03 6.51
N TYR A 83 15.77 -7.99 6.98
CA TYR A 83 15.50 -9.24 6.29
C TYR A 83 14.13 -9.17 5.62
N TYR A 84 14.13 -9.35 4.30
CA TYR A 84 12.93 -9.47 3.48
C TYR A 84 12.60 -10.95 3.32
N LEU A 85 11.38 -11.31 3.66
CA LEU A 85 10.92 -12.69 3.62
C LEU A 85 9.81 -12.85 2.59
N GLY A 86 9.97 -13.83 1.71
CA GLY A 86 8.87 -14.36 0.92
C GLY A 86 8.17 -15.47 1.69
N VAL A 87 6.86 -15.34 1.88
CA VAL A 87 6.07 -16.34 2.61
C VAL A 87 5.00 -16.89 1.69
N ARG A 88 4.91 -18.21 1.58
CA ARG A 88 3.80 -18.89 0.89
C ARG A 88 2.79 -19.35 1.94
N PHE A 89 1.52 -19.05 1.72
CA PHE A 89 0.46 -19.44 2.66
C PHE A 89 0.10 -20.91 2.52
N ASP A 90 -0.14 -21.55 3.66
CA ASP A 90 -0.57 -22.94 3.77
C ASP A 90 -2.04 -22.97 4.22
N LEU A 91 -2.93 -22.42 3.37
CA LEU A 91 -4.36 -22.33 3.65
C LEU A 91 -5.06 -23.64 3.30
N GLN A 92 -5.58 -24.33 4.30
CA GLN A 92 -6.37 -25.56 4.12
C GLN A 92 -7.88 -25.31 4.21
N ASP A 93 -8.30 -24.33 5.02
CA ASP A 93 -9.71 -23.97 5.19
C ASP A 93 -10.21 -23.13 4.00
N GLU A 94 -11.26 -23.58 3.33
CA GLU A 94 -11.90 -22.88 2.22
C GLU A 94 -12.52 -21.55 2.65
N VAL A 95 -13.03 -21.45 3.89
CA VAL A 95 -13.60 -20.21 4.40
C VAL A 95 -12.51 -19.15 4.54
N ASP A 96 -11.35 -19.53 5.09
CA ASP A 96 -10.22 -18.61 5.23
C ASP A 96 -9.66 -18.16 3.87
N LYS A 97 -9.65 -19.06 2.87
CA LYS A 97 -9.30 -18.71 1.48
C LYS A 97 -10.25 -17.67 0.91
N MET A 98 -11.55 -17.91 1.01
CA MET A 98 -12.57 -16.97 0.50
C MET A 98 -12.48 -15.61 1.20
N ILE A 99 -12.23 -15.59 2.51
CA ILE A 99 -12.03 -14.36 3.27
C ILE A 99 -10.79 -13.62 2.77
N LEU A 100 -9.66 -14.32 2.59
CA LEU A 100 -8.43 -13.71 2.10
C LEU A 100 -8.59 -13.18 0.66
N GLU A 101 -9.25 -13.92 -0.22
CA GLU A 101 -9.57 -13.49 -1.58
C GLU A 101 -10.40 -12.20 -1.59
N ALA A 102 -11.50 -12.17 -0.83
CA ALA A 102 -12.34 -11.00 -0.71
C ALA A 102 -11.56 -9.79 -0.15
N TYR A 103 -10.66 -10.03 0.81
CA TYR A 103 -9.84 -8.98 1.39
C TYR A 103 -8.80 -8.44 0.41
N VAL A 104 -8.11 -9.31 -0.34
CA VAL A 104 -7.16 -8.89 -1.39
C VAL A 104 -7.87 -8.07 -2.47
N ASP A 105 -9.06 -8.49 -2.89
CA ASP A 105 -9.89 -7.75 -3.85
C ASP A 105 -10.34 -6.38 -3.31
N TYR A 106 -10.70 -6.32 -2.02
CA TYR A 106 -10.98 -5.06 -1.34
C TYR A 106 -9.78 -4.11 -1.41
N LEU A 107 -8.56 -4.59 -1.10
CA LEU A 107 -7.36 -3.77 -1.13
C LEU A 107 -7.04 -3.25 -2.54
N LYS A 108 -7.24 -4.07 -3.57
CA LYS A 108 -7.09 -3.64 -4.98
C LYS A 108 -8.04 -2.50 -5.32
N ARG A 109 -9.31 -2.62 -4.91
CA ARG A 109 -10.33 -1.58 -5.14
C ARG A 109 -10.02 -0.30 -4.36
N ASP A 110 -9.61 -0.43 -3.10
CA ASP A 110 -9.25 0.73 -2.28
C ASP A 110 -8.07 1.48 -2.89
N LYS A 111 -7.02 0.78 -3.35
CA LYS A 111 -5.90 1.40 -4.05
C LYS A 111 -6.36 2.19 -5.27
N ALA A 112 -7.20 1.61 -6.13
CA ALA A 112 -7.73 2.30 -7.31
C ALA A 112 -8.54 3.56 -6.92
N ILE A 113 -9.32 3.50 -5.84
CA ILE A 113 -10.06 4.65 -5.31
C ILE A 113 -9.11 5.73 -4.79
N GLN A 114 -8.05 5.37 -4.07
CA GLN A 114 -7.06 6.33 -3.57
C GLN A 114 -6.29 7.00 -4.71
N GLU A 115 -5.93 6.26 -5.75
CA GLU A 115 -5.29 6.81 -6.95
C GLU A 115 -6.22 7.78 -7.69
N ALA A 116 -7.50 7.42 -7.87
CA ALA A 116 -8.49 8.31 -8.46
C ALA A 116 -8.67 9.60 -7.64
N LYS A 117 -8.72 9.51 -6.30
CA LYS A 117 -8.79 10.69 -5.41
C LYS A 117 -7.57 11.59 -5.57
N LYS A 118 -6.36 11.03 -5.66
CA LYS A 118 -5.13 11.82 -5.88
C LYS A 118 -5.20 12.61 -7.19
N VAL A 119 -5.66 11.98 -8.26
CA VAL A 119 -5.82 12.63 -9.57
C VAL A 119 -6.85 13.76 -9.48
N ILE A 120 -8.02 13.51 -8.88
CA ILE A 120 -9.07 14.52 -8.72
C ILE A 120 -8.55 15.71 -7.91
N ASN A 121 -7.88 15.45 -6.77
CA ASN A 121 -7.32 16.50 -5.94
C ASN A 121 -6.29 17.34 -6.70
N ALA A 122 -5.40 16.71 -7.48
CA ALA A 122 -4.44 17.44 -8.30
C ALA A 122 -5.12 18.36 -9.34
N TYR A 123 -6.23 17.93 -9.94
CA TYR A 123 -7.02 18.78 -10.83
C TYR A 123 -7.70 19.94 -10.09
N ILE A 124 -8.26 19.69 -8.90
CA ILE A 124 -8.86 20.73 -8.06
C ILE A 124 -7.81 21.77 -7.68
N ASP A 125 -6.63 21.34 -7.23
CA ASP A 125 -5.54 22.23 -6.83
C ASP A 125 -5.07 23.09 -8.02
N THR A 126 -4.96 22.48 -9.21
CA THR A 126 -4.61 23.19 -10.44
C THR A 126 -5.69 24.21 -10.81
N PHE A 127 -6.96 23.85 -10.70
CA PHE A 127 -8.07 24.75 -10.96
C PHE A 127 -8.08 25.95 -10.00
N LEU A 128 -7.90 25.71 -8.70
CA LEU A 128 -7.83 26.76 -7.68
C LEU A 128 -6.67 27.72 -7.96
N MET A 129 -5.49 27.21 -8.31
CA MET A 129 -4.34 28.04 -8.67
C MET A 129 -4.64 28.95 -9.88
N ILE A 130 -5.26 28.41 -10.93
CA ILE A 130 -5.64 29.20 -12.12
C ILE A 130 -6.69 30.26 -11.75
N PHE A 131 -7.66 29.90 -10.92
CA PHE A 131 -8.72 30.80 -10.48
C PHE A 131 -8.15 31.97 -9.65
N ASP A 132 -7.25 31.69 -8.72
CA ASP A 132 -6.58 32.71 -7.91
C ASP A 132 -5.76 33.67 -8.76
N LEU A 133 -5.04 33.15 -9.76
CA LEU A 133 -4.32 33.98 -10.73
C LEU A 133 -5.28 34.89 -11.51
N GLY A 134 -6.42 34.36 -11.96
CA GLY A 134 -7.46 35.14 -12.64
C GLY A 134 -8.02 36.26 -11.76
N LEU A 135 -8.27 35.99 -10.48
CA LEU A 135 -8.71 36.99 -9.51
C LEU A 135 -7.66 38.07 -9.27
N GLU A 136 -6.38 37.73 -9.20
CA GLU A 136 -5.30 38.70 -9.07
C GLU A 136 -5.22 39.64 -10.28
N VAL A 137 -5.33 39.08 -11.49
CA VAL A 137 -5.33 39.85 -12.73
C VAL A 137 -6.52 40.83 -12.75
N LEU A 138 -7.71 40.35 -12.41
CA LEU A 138 -8.92 41.19 -12.32
C LEU A 138 -8.77 42.32 -11.30
N LYS A 139 -8.23 42.03 -10.11
CA LYS A 139 -7.96 43.05 -9.08
C LYS A 139 -7.01 44.13 -9.59
N LYS A 140 -5.90 43.74 -10.25
CA LYS A 140 -4.94 44.68 -10.84
C LYS A 140 -5.59 45.55 -11.92
N GLU A 141 -6.42 44.98 -12.77
CA GLU A 141 -7.09 45.72 -13.84
C GLU A 141 -8.16 46.70 -13.31
N LEU A 142 -8.90 46.31 -12.27
CA LEU A 142 -9.83 47.18 -11.56
C LEU A 142 -9.13 48.37 -10.91
N ALA A 143 -8.00 48.13 -10.23
CA ALA A 143 -7.21 49.19 -9.62
C ALA A 143 -6.74 50.23 -10.65
N LYS A 144 -6.17 49.77 -11.79
CA LYS A 144 -5.79 50.65 -12.89
C LYS A 144 -6.94 51.51 -13.40
N ARG A 145 -8.13 50.93 -13.59
CA ARG A 145 -9.31 51.65 -14.08
C ARG A 145 -9.83 52.69 -13.08
N GLN A 146 -9.65 52.46 -11.78
CA GLN A 146 -10.01 53.43 -10.75
C GLN A 146 -9.04 54.63 -10.75
N GLU A 147 -7.73 54.41 -10.88
CA GLU A 147 -6.73 55.49 -10.95
C GLU A 147 -7.00 56.45 -12.12
N VAL A 148 -7.38 55.92 -13.29
CA VAL A 148 -7.72 56.74 -14.47
C VAL A 148 -8.95 57.62 -14.23
N ARG A 149 -9.91 57.18 -13.41
CA ARG A 149 -11.11 57.98 -13.07
C ARG A 149 -10.84 59.14 -12.12
N TYR A 150 -9.74 59.13 -11.37
CA TYR A 150 -9.38 60.23 -10.46
C TYR A 150 -8.49 61.30 -11.10
N LEU A 151 -8.07 61.09 -12.36
CA LEU A 151 -7.23 62.02 -13.15
C LEU A 151 -8.05 62.86 -14.17
N HIS A 152 -9.38 62.76 -14.16
CA HIS A 152 -10.33 63.54 -14.94
C HIS A 152 -11.39 64.15 -14.03
#